data_AF-A0A9D5WCN4-F1
#
_entry.id   AF-A0A9D5WCN4-F1
#
_cell.length_a   1.000
_cell.length_b   1.000
_cell.length_c   1.000
_cell.angle_alpha   90.00
_cell.angle_beta   90.00
_cell.angle_gamma   90.00
#
_symmetry.space_group_name_H-M   'P 1'
#
loop_
_entity.id
_entity.type
_entity.pdbx_description
1 polymer ?
#
loop_
_entity_poly.entity_id
_entity_poly.type
_entity_poly.pdbx_seq_one_letter_code
_entity_poly.pdbx_strand_id
1 'polypeptide(L)'
;MQQIVLVIKAQTSGEVQDILDRIGINKDSSDKCEAISEQLFLVTIKRSKQIDPQIYVKINENLKIGILSDSSSRKRAEEVFKAVYEVEIQLRKLLLYLPDLIEAYYDILLQHGKYLDKCKSKDTENNLIFKKNLDTLVSYLTLGEIIEILGYDFSWYSHQLTANDLNELLNNSSSFDDFKAKFGEKCKAIIIWDVIAKEILQKDISWKDMKIKLNKLKEYRDAAAHHNHFIEKKKESAIKLAEEIKKDIKLPAKLSLSPEQQAQLQILNKQIVDSLKSVQNAYFNTEAIRQVVEYQQSLVSNVIKKFSTPSCLEILNKACPTIKNIDESLPKLTSYILSTQHSLQSSKIGLGDNKHINSKSIEKDTPNE
;
A
#
# COMPACT_ATOMS: atom_id res chain seq x y z
N MET A 1 -31.14 -10.53 23.06
CA MET A 1 -32.10 -9.45 23.39
C MET A 1 -31.85 -8.29 22.44
N GLN A 2 -32.89 -7.86 21.74
CA GLN A 2 -32.88 -6.68 20.88
C GLN A 2 -33.46 -5.50 21.66
N GLN A 3 -32.85 -4.33 21.49
CA GLN A 3 -33.37 -3.04 21.94
C GLN A 3 -33.47 -2.10 20.74
N ILE A 4 -34.66 -1.52 20.54
CA ILE A 4 -34.95 -0.54 19.50
C ILE A 4 -35.43 0.73 20.18
N VAL A 5 -34.94 1.87 19.72
CA VAL A 5 -35.40 3.19 20.14
C VAL A 5 -36.06 3.84 18.93
N LEU A 6 -37.35 4.09 19.04
CA LEU A 6 -38.15 4.77 18.03
C LEU A 6 -38.43 6.20 18.48
N VAL A 7 -38.53 7.10 17.51
CA VAL A 7 -39.18 8.40 17.66
C VAL A 7 -40.53 8.34 16.97
N ILE A 8 -41.60 8.70 17.66
CA ILE A 8 -42.97 8.65 17.15
C ILE A 8 -43.64 10.00 17.30
N LYS A 9 -44.18 10.52 16.20
CA LYS A 9 -44.99 11.74 16.19
C LYS A 9 -46.45 11.41 16.50
N ALA A 10 -46.95 11.87 17.65
CA ALA A 10 -48.29 11.60 18.15
C ALA A 10 -48.72 12.68 19.16
N GLN A 11 -50.01 12.83 19.43
CA GLN A 11 -50.55 13.78 20.43
C GLN A 11 -50.61 13.18 21.84
N THR A 12 -50.76 11.86 21.95
CA THR A 12 -50.90 11.17 23.23
C THR A 12 -50.16 9.83 23.21
N SER A 13 -49.85 9.29 24.39
CA SER A 13 -49.28 7.94 24.52
C SER A 13 -50.24 6.84 24.04
N GLY A 14 -51.56 7.09 24.03
CA GLY A 14 -52.55 6.20 23.43
C GLY A 14 -52.39 6.12 21.90
N GLU A 15 -52.28 7.27 21.23
CA GLU A 15 -52.03 7.31 19.78
C GLU A 15 -50.68 6.64 19.42
N VAL A 16 -49.66 6.77 20.27
CA VAL A 16 -48.39 6.04 20.09
C VAL A 16 -48.61 4.53 20.05
N GLN A 17 -49.42 3.98 20.96
CA GLN A 17 -49.72 2.55 20.98
C GLN A 17 -50.52 2.12 19.74
N ASP A 18 -51.52 2.91 19.33
CA ASP A 18 -52.30 2.64 18.12
C ASP A 18 -51.41 2.59 16.86
N ILE A 19 -50.44 3.49 16.77
CA ILE A 19 -49.46 3.52 15.68
C ILE A 19 -48.58 2.24 15.70
N LEU A 20 -48.09 1.83 16.88
CA LEU A 20 -47.27 0.63 17.06
C LEU A 20 -48.04 -0.65 16.72
N ASP A 21 -49.28 -0.78 17.17
CA ASP A 21 -50.12 -1.96 16.92
C ASP A 21 -50.43 -2.10 15.43
N ARG A 22 -50.71 -0.99 14.72
CA ARG A 22 -50.93 -0.99 13.26
C ARG A 22 -49.73 -1.50 12.48
N ILE A 23 -48.51 -1.23 12.94
CA ILE A 23 -47.29 -1.74 12.30
C ILE A 23 -46.90 -3.15 12.78
N GLY A 24 -47.60 -3.69 13.78
CA GLY A 24 -47.40 -5.04 14.32
C GLY A 24 -46.42 -5.12 15.48
N ILE A 25 -46.18 -4.02 16.20
CA ILE A 25 -45.40 -3.99 17.44
C ILE A 25 -46.38 -3.94 18.61
N ASN A 26 -46.76 -5.11 19.10
CA ASN A 26 -47.63 -5.21 20.28
C ASN A 26 -46.90 -4.73 21.53
N LYS A 27 -47.64 -4.11 22.45
CA LYS A 27 -47.14 -3.66 23.76
C LYS A 27 -46.56 -4.81 24.58
N ASP A 28 -45.38 -4.61 25.14
CA ASP A 28 -44.76 -5.49 26.12
C ASP A 28 -44.53 -4.73 27.43
N SER A 29 -44.51 -5.43 28.57
CA SER A 29 -44.28 -4.81 29.88
C SER A 29 -42.89 -4.19 30.02
N SER A 30 -41.94 -4.61 29.19
CA SER A 30 -40.58 -4.07 29.16
C SER A 30 -40.41 -2.80 28.31
N ASP A 31 -41.47 -2.39 27.60
CA ASP A 31 -41.45 -1.20 26.76
C ASP A 31 -41.57 0.08 27.58
N LYS A 32 -40.81 1.10 27.20
CA LYS A 32 -40.88 2.44 27.81
C LYS A 32 -41.29 3.46 26.77
N CYS A 33 -42.25 4.31 27.11
CA CYS A 33 -42.70 5.42 26.30
C CYS A 33 -42.54 6.71 27.10
N GLU A 34 -41.78 7.65 26.56
CA GLU A 34 -41.44 8.93 27.21
C GLU A 34 -41.78 10.07 26.26
N ALA A 35 -42.52 11.07 26.72
CA ALA A 35 -42.77 12.28 25.92
C ALA A 35 -41.51 13.16 25.94
N ILE A 36 -41.01 13.53 24.75
CA ILE A 36 -39.84 14.41 24.59
C ILE A 36 -40.28 15.85 24.29
N SER A 37 -41.44 16.01 23.66
CA SER A 37 -42.09 17.30 23.39
C SER A 37 -43.60 17.09 23.22
N GLU A 38 -44.36 18.17 23.00
CA GLU A 38 -45.83 18.12 22.85
C GLU A 38 -46.31 17.11 21.81
N GLN A 39 -45.51 16.81 20.77
CA GLN A 39 -45.92 15.91 19.69
C GLN A 39 -44.91 14.80 19.37
N LEU A 40 -43.90 14.58 20.22
CA LEU A 40 -42.87 13.56 19.98
C LEU A 40 -42.66 12.68 21.20
N PHE A 41 -42.67 11.38 20.96
CA PHE A 41 -42.46 10.35 21.95
C PHE A 41 -41.23 9.52 21.60
N LEU A 42 -40.40 9.25 22.60
CA LEU A 42 -39.36 8.23 22.55
C LEU A 42 -39.97 6.91 23.00
N VAL A 43 -39.88 5.87 22.16
CA VAL A 43 -40.31 4.53 22.54
C VAL A 43 -39.12 3.59 22.53
N THR A 44 -38.76 3.08 23.71
CA THR A 44 -37.76 2.03 23.84
C THR A 44 -38.47 0.67 23.90
N ILE A 45 -38.22 -0.14 22.88
CA ILE A 45 -38.77 -1.48 22.73
C ILE A 45 -37.70 -2.50 23.07
N LYS A 46 -38.02 -3.45 23.95
CA LYS A 46 -37.11 -4.57 24.31
C LYS A 46 -37.75 -5.90 23.95
N ARG A 47 -37.08 -6.69 23.12
CA ARG A 47 -37.58 -8.01 22.68
C ARG A 47 -36.52 -9.08 22.89
N SER A 48 -36.96 -10.26 23.32
CA SER A 48 -36.08 -11.42 23.46
C SER A 48 -35.62 -11.93 22.09
N LYS A 49 -36.53 -11.94 21.10
CA LYS A 49 -36.30 -12.27 19.69
C LYS A 49 -36.21 -11.01 18.83
N GLN A 50 -35.63 -11.14 17.63
CA GLN A 50 -35.64 -10.04 16.66
C GLN A 50 -37.06 -9.76 16.17
N ILE A 51 -37.39 -8.49 15.96
CA ILE A 51 -38.63 -8.09 15.30
C ILE A 51 -38.61 -8.53 13.83
N ASP A 52 -39.80 -8.80 13.30
CA ASP A 52 -39.97 -9.23 11.91
C ASP A 52 -39.39 -8.19 10.92
N PRO A 53 -38.58 -8.59 9.93
CA PRO A 53 -38.10 -7.72 8.85
C PRO A 53 -39.18 -6.85 8.20
N GLN A 54 -40.43 -7.35 8.08
CA GLN A 54 -41.57 -6.61 7.52
C GLN A 54 -41.95 -5.39 8.36
N ILE A 55 -41.68 -5.40 9.67
CA ILE A 55 -41.92 -4.25 10.55
C ILE A 55 -41.02 -3.08 10.15
N TYR A 56 -39.75 -3.34 9.76
CA TYR A 56 -38.87 -2.27 9.28
C TYR A 56 -39.36 -1.63 7.98
N VAL A 57 -40.01 -2.39 7.10
CA VAL A 57 -40.63 -1.87 5.88
C VAL A 57 -41.79 -0.93 6.24
N LYS A 58 -42.69 -1.38 7.12
CA LYS A 58 -43.81 -0.58 7.61
C LYS A 58 -43.38 0.68 8.35
N ILE A 59 -42.26 0.64 9.08
CA ILE A 59 -41.69 1.83 9.72
C ILE A 59 -41.19 2.82 8.67
N ASN A 60 -40.46 2.36 7.65
CA ASN A 60 -39.96 3.23 6.58
C ASN A 60 -41.08 3.88 5.75
N GLU A 61 -42.21 3.20 5.58
CA GLU A 61 -43.39 3.74 4.89
C GLU A 61 -44.18 4.74 5.74
N ASN A 62 -43.94 4.77 7.06
CA ASN A 62 -44.68 5.59 7.99
C ASN A 62 -43.94 6.91 8.33
N LEU A 63 -44.46 8.02 7.83
CA LEU A 63 -43.90 9.37 8.06
C LEU A 63 -43.91 9.84 9.53
N LYS A 64 -44.64 9.15 10.42
CA LYS A 64 -44.71 9.48 11.85
C LYS A 64 -43.69 8.72 12.70
N ILE A 65 -42.96 7.75 12.16
CA ILE A 65 -42.05 6.89 12.93
C ILE A 65 -40.63 6.99 12.36
N GLY A 66 -39.64 7.12 13.23
CA GLY A 66 -38.23 6.99 12.88
C GLY A 66 -37.50 6.04 13.81
N ILE A 67 -36.53 5.29 13.29
CA ILE A 67 -35.62 4.49 14.11
C ILE A 67 -34.43 5.36 14.51
N LEU A 68 -34.28 5.64 15.81
CA LEU A 68 -33.13 6.35 16.35
C LEU A 68 -31.95 5.40 16.60
N SER A 69 -32.24 4.18 17.06
CA SER A 69 -31.23 3.16 17.33
C SER A 69 -31.84 1.76 17.30
N ASP A 70 -31.10 0.80 16.77
CA ASP A 70 -31.45 -0.63 16.86
C ASP A 70 -30.18 -1.44 17.14
N SER A 71 -30.14 -2.09 18.30
CA SER A 71 -29.00 -2.91 18.72
C SER A 71 -28.73 -4.07 17.76
N SER A 72 -29.77 -4.65 17.14
CA SER A 72 -29.61 -5.74 16.19
C SER A 72 -29.03 -5.22 14.88
N SER A 73 -29.58 -4.13 14.36
CA SER A 73 -29.05 -3.48 13.16
C SER A 73 -27.59 -3.06 13.32
N ARG A 74 -27.19 -2.56 14.50
CA ARG A 74 -25.78 -2.26 14.82
C ARG A 74 -24.88 -3.50 14.71
N LYS A 75 -25.30 -4.64 15.27
CA LYS A 75 -24.54 -5.91 15.15
C LYS A 75 -24.39 -6.35 13.70
N ARG A 76 -25.46 -6.22 12.91
CA ARG A 76 -25.43 -6.54 11.47
C ARG A 76 -24.46 -5.62 10.72
N ALA A 77 -24.47 -4.33 11.03
CA ALA A 77 -23.54 -3.38 10.45
C ALA A 77 -22.09 -3.71 10.80
N GLU A 78 -21.80 -4.09 12.06
CA GLU A 78 -20.46 -4.52 12.50
C GLU A 78 -19.96 -5.74 11.72
N GLU A 79 -20.81 -6.75 11.50
CA GLU A 79 -20.46 -7.92 10.68
C GLU A 79 -20.12 -7.53 9.23
N VAL A 80 -20.86 -6.59 8.64
CA VAL A 80 -20.58 -6.06 7.30
C VAL A 80 -19.28 -5.28 7.28
N PHE A 81 -19.04 -4.41 8.26
CA PHE A 81 -17.77 -3.67 8.34
C PHE A 81 -16.59 -4.61 8.45
N LYS A 82 -16.70 -5.69 9.23
CA LYS A 82 -15.65 -6.70 9.31
C LYS A 82 -15.39 -7.36 7.96
N ALA A 83 -16.44 -7.80 7.26
CA ALA A 83 -16.30 -8.43 5.95
C ALA A 83 -15.70 -7.48 4.89
N VAL A 84 -16.13 -6.22 4.88
CA VAL A 84 -15.58 -5.18 4.00
C VAL A 84 -14.13 -4.90 4.33
N TYR A 85 -13.78 -4.80 5.61
CA TYR A 85 -12.42 -4.55 6.06
C TYR A 85 -11.46 -5.68 5.65
N GLU A 86 -11.93 -6.94 5.67
CA GLU A 86 -11.14 -8.07 5.16
C GLU A 86 -10.86 -7.94 3.65
N VAL A 87 -11.83 -7.47 2.85
CA VAL A 87 -11.62 -7.16 1.43
C VAL A 87 -10.60 -6.03 1.28
N GLU A 88 -10.75 -4.94 2.03
CA GLU A 88 -9.80 -3.81 2.01
C GLU A 88 -8.37 -4.27 2.29
N ILE A 89 -8.17 -5.12 3.31
CA ILE A 89 -6.84 -5.69 3.62
C ILE A 89 -6.25 -6.42 2.41
N GLN A 90 -7.03 -7.25 1.72
CA GLN A 90 -6.51 -8.00 0.57
C GLN A 90 -6.19 -7.08 -0.61
N LEU A 91 -7.04 -6.08 -0.87
CA LEU A 91 -6.76 -5.08 -1.92
C LEU A 91 -5.52 -4.25 -1.58
N ARG A 92 -5.36 -3.83 -0.33
CA ARG A 92 -4.15 -3.17 0.18
C ARG A 92 -2.91 -4.03 -0.06
N LYS A 93 -2.97 -5.33 0.18
CA LYS A 93 -1.84 -6.24 -0.14
C LYS A 93 -1.50 -6.25 -1.62
N LEU A 94 -2.50 -6.26 -2.51
CA LEU A 94 -2.26 -6.20 -3.96
C LEU A 94 -1.54 -4.91 -4.35
N LEU A 95 -1.96 -3.79 -3.77
CA LEU A 95 -1.32 -2.49 -3.94
C LEU A 95 0.15 -2.46 -3.51
N LEU A 96 0.62 -3.34 -2.62
CA LEU A 96 2.02 -3.41 -2.23
C LEU A 96 2.94 -4.03 -3.29
N TYR A 97 2.39 -4.73 -4.29
CA TYR A 97 3.17 -5.35 -5.38
C TYR A 97 3.38 -4.44 -6.58
N LEU A 98 2.67 -3.31 -6.63
CA LEU A 98 2.72 -2.37 -7.76
C LEU A 98 3.99 -1.52 -7.91
N PRO A 99 4.75 -1.15 -6.86
CA PRO A 99 5.93 -0.30 -7.02
C PRO A 99 6.97 -0.81 -8.02
N ASP A 100 7.11 -2.13 -8.13
CA ASP A 100 8.07 -2.77 -9.04
C ASP A 100 7.50 -2.95 -10.46
N LEU A 101 6.19 -2.74 -10.64
CA LEU A 101 5.47 -2.94 -11.90
C LEU A 101 5.07 -1.62 -12.57
N ILE A 102 4.90 -0.55 -11.77
CA ILE A 102 4.41 0.75 -12.23
C ILE A 102 5.32 1.83 -11.62
N GLU A 103 6.15 2.44 -12.46
CA GLU A 103 7.12 3.45 -12.04
C GLU A 103 6.45 4.67 -11.38
N ALA A 104 5.36 5.16 -11.99
CA ALA A 104 4.58 6.31 -11.51
C ALA A 104 3.68 6.01 -10.29
N TYR A 105 3.74 4.78 -9.72
CA TYR A 105 2.78 4.33 -8.72
C TYR A 105 2.73 5.21 -7.46
N TYR A 106 3.88 5.68 -6.99
CA TYR A 106 3.94 6.54 -5.82
C TYR A 106 3.25 7.89 -6.05
N ASP A 107 3.38 8.46 -7.24
CA ASP A 107 2.72 9.72 -7.60
C ASP A 107 1.20 9.53 -7.67
N ILE A 108 0.75 8.41 -8.25
CA ILE A 108 -0.67 8.03 -8.32
C ILE A 108 -1.25 7.89 -6.90
N LEU A 109 -0.54 7.20 -6.00
CA LEU A 109 -0.94 7.08 -4.59
C LEU A 109 -1.09 8.45 -3.91
N LEU A 110 -0.14 9.36 -4.11
CA LEU A 110 -0.15 10.69 -3.51
C LEU A 110 -1.28 11.59 -4.03
N GLN A 111 -1.69 11.40 -5.29
CA GLN A 111 -2.81 12.12 -5.89
C GLN A 111 -4.16 11.67 -5.36
N HIS A 112 -4.31 10.40 -4.95
CA HIS A 112 -5.61 9.82 -4.58
C HIS A 112 -5.79 9.60 -3.08
N GLY A 113 -4.71 9.58 -2.30
CA GLY A 113 -4.80 9.56 -0.84
C GLY A 113 -5.09 10.95 -0.28
N LYS A 114 -6.37 11.31 -0.17
CA LYS A 114 -6.79 12.61 0.43
C LYS A 114 -6.30 12.78 1.87
N TYR A 115 -6.07 11.67 2.57
CA TYR A 115 -5.51 11.64 3.92
C TYR A 115 -3.98 11.57 3.98
N LEU A 116 -3.30 11.47 2.84
CA LEU A 116 -1.85 11.53 2.74
C LEU A 116 -1.30 12.96 2.77
N ASP A 117 -2.17 13.98 2.84
CA ASP A 117 -1.76 15.38 2.99
C ASP A 117 -0.93 15.62 4.26
N LYS A 118 -1.12 14.82 5.31
CA LYS A 118 -0.25 14.84 6.50
C LYS A 118 1.14 14.26 6.25
N CYS A 119 1.28 13.41 5.25
CA CYS A 119 2.57 12.91 4.79
C CYS A 119 3.24 13.91 3.82
N LYS A 120 2.48 14.81 3.16
CA LYS A 120 3.00 15.84 2.25
C LYS A 120 3.72 17.02 2.94
N SER A 121 4.01 16.95 4.24
CA SER A 121 4.62 18.06 4.98
C SER A 121 6.10 18.29 4.60
N LYS A 122 6.28 19.23 3.66
CA LYS A 122 7.32 20.27 3.46
C LYS A 122 8.83 20.07 3.69
N ASP A 123 9.34 18.96 4.24
CA ASP A 123 10.79 18.72 4.34
C ASP A 123 11.25 17.53 3.49
N THR A 124 10.73 17.44 2.26
CA THR A 124 10.89 16.26 1.39
C THR A 124 12.13 16.35 0.50
N GLU A 125 13.29 16.57 1.10
CA GLU A 125 14.59 16.34 0.43
C GLU A 125 14.97 14.83 0.42
N ASN A 126 14.10 13.96 0.92
CA ASN A 126 14.32 12.51 1.00
C ASN A 126 13.14 11.69 0.47
N ASN A 127 12.96 11.66 -0.86
CA ASN A 127 12.03 10.76 -1.57
C ASN A 127 12.19 9.26 -1.20
N LEU A 128 13.38 8.87 -0.74
CA LEU A 128 13.67 7.52 -0.25
C LEU A 128 12.93 7.14 1.04
N ILE A 129 12.62 8.10 1.92
CA ILE A 129 11.89 7.84 3.19
C ILE A 129 10.40 7.59 2.92
N PHE A 130 9.86 8.16 1.85
CA PHE A 130 8.48 7.94 1.41
C PHE A 130 8.27 6.56 0.80
N LYS A 131 9.19 6.12 -0.08
CA LYS A 131 9.18 4.73 -0.61
C LYS A 131 9.30 3.68 0.50
N LYS A 132 10.02 3.99 1.59
CA LYS A 132 10.16 3.12 2.78
C LYS A 132 8.86 2.94 3.59
N ASN A 133 7.86 3.79 3.40
CA ASN A 133 6.61 3.79 4.19
C ASN A 133 5.38 3.34 3.39
N LEU A 134 5.56 2.64 2.26
CA LEU A 134 4.45 2.19 1.43
C LEU A 134 3.38 1.41 2.19
N ASP A 135 3.78 0.49 3.08
CA ASP A 135 2.86 -0.26 3.93
C ASP A 135 1.97 0.69 4.75
N THR A 136 2.58 1.75 5.30
CA THR A 136 1.89 2.78 6.06
C THR A 136 0.95 3.59 5.17
N LEU A 137 1.39 4.03 3.99
CA LEU A 137 0.57 4.80 3.04
C LEU A 137 -0.68 4.00 2.62
N VAL A 138 -0.47 2.74 2.23
CA VAL A 138 -1.54 1.88 1.77
C VAL A 138 -2.48 1.48 2.92
N SER A 139 -2.00 1.41 4.16
CA SER A 139 -2.82 1.08 5.34
C SER A 139 -3.95 2.08 5.61
N TYR A 140 -3.76 3.35 5.23
CA TYR A 140 -4.76 4.41 5.43
C TYR A 140 -5.81 4.47 4.34
N LEU A 141 -5.60 3.78 3.20
CA LEU A 141 -6.54 3.86 2.07
C LEU A 141 -7.86 3.20 2.42
N THR A 142 -8.95 3.94 2.27
CA THR A 142 -10.32 3.42 2.38
C THR A 142 -10.73 2.68 1.11
N LEU A 143 -11.77 1.83 1.16
CA LEU A 143 -12.29 1.16 -0.04
C LEU A 143 -12.58 2.13 -1.21
N GLY A 144 -13.03 3.35 -0.93
CA GLY A 144 -13.29 4.35 -1.97
C GLY A 144 -12.02 4.78 -2.70
N GLU A 145 -10.98 5.16 -1.95
CA GLU A 145 -9.69 5.55 -2.52
C GLU A 145 -9.01 4.38 -3.25
N ILE A 146 -9.13 3.16 -2.72
CA ILE A 146 -8.65 1.95 -3.40
C ILE A 146 -9.34 1.78 -4.76
N ILE A 147 -10.67 1.95 -4.85
CA ILE A 147 -11.40 1.85 -6.13
C ILE A 147 -10.91 2.91 -7.14
N GLU A 148 -10.65 4.13 -6.69
CA GLU A 148 -10.10 5.20 -7.53
C GLU A 148 -8.71 4.84 -8.06
N ILE A 149 -7.80 4.39 -7.18
CA ILE A 149 -6.44 3.96 -7.55
C ILE A 149 -6.49 2.78 -8.53
N LEU A 150 -7.27 1.75 -8.24
CA LEU A 150 -7.38 0.58 -9.12
C LEU A 150 -7.90 0.93 -10.52
N GLY A 151 -8.74 1.96 -10.61
CA GLY A 151 -9.30 2.45 -11.86
C GLY A 151 -8.47 3.54 -12.55
N TYR A 152 -7.32 3.91 -12.00
CA TYR A 152 -6.47 4.94 -12.57
C TYR A 152 -5.83 4.45 -13.86
N ASP A 153 -6.06 5.19 -14.95
CA ASP A 153 -5.36 5.02 -16.22
C ASP A 153 -4.06 5.80 -16.16
N PHE A 154 -2.93 5.10 -16.26
CA PHE A 154 -1.60 5.72 -16.24
C PHE A 154 -0.92 5.71 -17.61
N SER A 155 -1.67 5.50 -18.69
CA SER A 155 -1.16 5.61 -20.06
C SER A 155 -0.65 7.01 -20.39
N TRP A 156 0.01 7.14 -21.55
CA TRP A 156 0.41 8.44 -22.07
C TRP A 156 -0.77 9.31 -22.49
N TYR A 157 -1.97 8.74 -22.64
CA TYR A 157 -3.19 9.51 -22.94
C TYR A 157 -3.70 10.28 -21.71
N SER A 158 -3.46 9.74 -20.51
CA SER A 158 -3.91 10.36 -19.25
C SER A 158 -2.88 11.29 -18.62
N HIS A 159 -1.65 11.35 -19.15
CA HIS A 159 -0.57 12.24 -18.70
C HIS A 159 -0.23 13.32 -19.74
N GLN A 160 0.33 14.44 -19.28
CA GLN A 160 1.00 15.39 -20.19
C GLN A 160 2.33 14.80 -20.64
N LEU A 161 2.33 14.25 -21.86
CA LEU A 161 3.50 13.75 -22.56
C LEU A 161 4.62 14.81 -22.57
N THR A 162 5.79 14.50 -22.03
CA THR A 162 6.94 15.41 -22.02
C THR A 162 7.86 15.15 -23.22
N ALA A 163 8.69 16.15 -23.55
CA ALA A 163 9.72 15.99 -24.57
C ALA A 163 10.75 14.90 -24.21
N ASN A 164 10.97 14.65 -22.92
CA ASN A 164 11.89 13.62 -22.45
C ASN A 164 11.31 12.22 -22.69
N ASP A 165 10.01 12.01 -22.44
CA ASP A 165 9.33 10.73 -22.70
C ASP A 165 9.43 10.35 -24.18
N LEU A 166 9.24 11.34 -25.07
CA LEU A 166 9.38 11.15 -26.52
C LEU A 166 10.83 10.83 -26.92
N ASN A 167 11.80 11.58 -26.37
CA ASN A 167 13.22 11.35 -26.67
C ASN A 167 13.70 9.98 -26.19
N GLU A 168 13.26 9.53 -25.02
CA GLU A 168 13.60 8.21 -24.50
C GLU A 168 13.01 7.11 -25.40
N LEU A 169 11.74 7.23 -25.78
CA LEU A 169 11.09 6.27 -26.68
C LEU A 169 11.79 6.23 -28.04
N LEU A 170 12.19 7.38 -28.56
CA LEU A 170 12.93 7.52 -29.82
C LEU A 170 14.29 6.81 -29.73
N ASN A 171 15.05 7.04 -28.66
CA ASN A 171 16.37 6.44 -28.44
C ASN A 171 16.30 4.91 -28.23
N ASN A 172 15.19 4.43 -27.65
CA ASN A 172 14.94 3.00 -27.45
C ASN A 172 14.27 2.33 -28.65
N SER A 173 14.05 3.06 -29.76
CA SER A 173 13.45 2.53 -30.98
C SER A 173 14.49 2.24 -32.05
N SER A 174 14.40 1.06 -32.64
CA SER A 174 15.32 0.59 -33.69
C SER A 174 14.97 1.11 -35.08
N SER A 175 13.74 1.57 -35.29
CA SER A 175 13.23 2.12 -36.54
C SER A 175 12.00 3.00 -36.28
N PHE A 176 11.54 3.70 -37.31
CA PHE A 176 10.30 4.48 -37.24
C PHE A 176 9.06 3.60 -37.03
N ASP A 177 9.01 2.41 -37.62
CA ASP A 177 7.90 1.47 -37.41
C ASP A 177 7.90 0.90 -35.99
N ASP A 178 9.06 0.61 -35.43
CA ASP A 178 9.23 0.20 -34.03
C ASP A 178 8.82 1.33 -33.07
N PHE A 179 9.21 2.56 -33.35
CA PHE A 179 8.76 3.74 -32.62
C PHE A 179 7.24 3.88 -32.65
N LYS A 180 6.63 3.78 -33.84
CA LYS A 180 5.17 3.89 -34.01
C LYS A 180 4.44 2.80 -33.23
N ALA A 181 4.95 1.57 -33.25
CA ALA A 181 4.40 0.47 -32.48
C ALA A 181 4.50 0.71 -30.96
N LYS A 182 5.69 1.07 -30.46
CA LYS A 182 5.91 1.37 -29.03
C LYS A 182 5.09 2.56 -28.53
N PHE A 183 4.99 3.61 -29.35
CA PHE A 183 4.15 4.77 -29.07
C PHE A 183 2.68 4.36 -28.99
N GLY A 184 2.21 3.59 -29.97
CA GLY A 184 0.86 3.04 -29.98
C GLY A 184 0.54 2.22 -28.73
N GLU A 185 1.46 1.37 -28.27
CA GLU A 185 1.29 0.61 -27.01
C GLU A 185 1.25 1.51 -25.78
N LYS A 186 2.10 2.54 -25.69
CA LYS A 186 2.12 3.49 -24.56
C LYS A 186 0.88 4.40 -24.51
N CYS A 187 0.26 4.65 -25.66
CA CYS A 187 -0.98 5.42 -25.77
C CYS A 187 -2.26 4.61 -25.52
N LYS A 188 -2.20 3.27 -25.48
CA LYS A 188 -3.35 2.47 -25.04
C LYS A 188 -3.61 2.74 -23.56
N ALA A 189 -4.88 2.82 -23.18
CA ALA A 189 -5.25 2.92 -21.77
C ALA A 189 -4.66 1.74 -20.99
N ILE A 190 -3.94 2.04 -19.91
CA ILE A 190 -3.37 1.02 -19.02
C ILE A 190 -3.89 1.34 -17.63
N ILE A 191 -4.84 0.52 -17.18
CA ILE A 191 -5.46 0.68 -15.87
C ILE A 191 -4.67 -0.12 -14.84
N ILE A 192 -4.49 0.41 -13.62
CA ILE A 192 -3.79 -0.28 -12.54
C ILE A 192 -4.35 -1.70 -12.31
N TRP A 193 -5.67 -1.85 -12.33
CA TRP A 193 -6.31 -3.15 -12.19
C TRP A 193 -5.86 -4.16 -13.24
N ASP A 194 -5.66 -3.76 -14.48
CA ASP A 194 -5.28 -4.67 -15.56
C ASP A 194 -3.86 -5.23 -15.32
N VAL A 195 -2.95 -4.42 -14.78
CA VAL A 195 -1.63 -4.87 -14.31
C VAL A 195 -1.78 -5.89 -13.18
N ILE A 196 -2.64 -5.63 -12.19
CA ILE A 196 -2.88 -6.56 -11.09
C ILE A 196 -3.46 -7.88 -11.59
N ALA A 197 -4.50 -7.83 -12.42
CA ALA A 197 -5.18 -8.99 -12.96
C ALA A 197 -4.21 -9.88 -13.74
N LYS A 198 -3.38 -9.27 -14.59
CA LYS A 198 -2.43 -9.97 -15.47
C LYS A 198 -1.18 -10.44 -14.74
N GLU A 199 -0.47 -9.55 -14.04
CA GLU A 199 0.88 -9.80 -13.53
C GLU A 199 0.89 -10.39 -12.11
N ILE A 200 -0.11 -10.08 -11.28
CA ILE A 200 -0.17 -10.51 -9.87
C ILE A 200 -1.15 -11.65 -9.67
N LEU A 201 -2.40 -11.48 -10.10
CA LEU A 201 -3.46 -12.47 -9.91
C LEU A 201 -3.42 -13.57 -10.96
N GLN A 202 -2.90 -13.28 -12.16
CA GLN A 202 -2.90 -14.18 -13.32
C GLN A 202 -4.30 -14.71 -13.64
N LYS A 203 -5.29 -13.81 -13.61
CA LYS A 203 -6.70 -14.11 -13.87
C LYS A 203 -7.26 -13.13 -14.89
N ASP A 204 -8.13 -13.63 -15.75
CA ASP A 204 -8.89 -12.81 -16.68
C ASP A 204 -10.12 -12.24 -15.98
N ILE A 205 -9.92 -11.14 -15.24
CA ILE A 205 -10.98 -10.41 -14.54
C ILE A 205 -10.93 -8.97 -15.02
N SER A 206 -11.95 -8.56 -15.77
CA SER A 206 -12.03 -7.19 -16.28
C SER A 206 -12.20 -6.18 -15.15
N TRP A 207 -11.58 -4.99 -15.30
CA TRP A 207 -11.81 -3.89 -14.37
C TRP A 207 -13.28 -3.50 -14.29
N LYS A 208 -14.01 -3.55 -15.42
CA LYS A 208 -15.44 -3.21 -15.48
C LYS A 208 -16.25 -4.07 -14.51
N ASP A 209 -16.04 -5.38 -14.50
CA ASP A 209 -16.78 -6.29 -13.64
C ASP A 209 -16.36 -6.13 -12.17
N MET A 210 -15.06 -6.01 -11.92
CA MET A 210 -14.54 -5.79 -10.57
C MET A 210 -15.04 -4.46 -9.98
N LYS A 211 -15.05 -3.39 -10.76
CA LYS A 211 -15.56 -2.06 -10.37
C LYS A 211 -17.03 -2.13 -9.94
N ILE A 212 -17.86 -2.89 -10.66
CA ILE A 212 -19.28 -3.10 -10.28
C ILE A 212 -19.37 -3.79 -8.91
N LYS A 213 -18.60 -4.86 -8.70
CA LYS A 213 -18.59 -5.59 -7.42
C LYS A 213 -18.13 -4.70 -6.27
N LEU A 214 -17.01 -3.99 -6.44
CA LEU A 214 -16.45 -3.11 -5.41
C LEU A 214 -17.37 -1.92 -5.07
N ASN A 215 -17.97 -1.28 -6.08
CA ASN A 215 -18.93 -0.20 -5.84
C ASN A 215 -20.18 -0.69 -5.10
N LYS A 216 -20.70 -1.87 -5.46
CA LYS A 216 -21.83 -2.46 -4.74
C LYS A 216 -21.47 -2.83 -3.29
N LEU A 217 -20.25 -3.31 -3.05
CA LEU A 217 -19.76 -3.56 -1.69
C LEU A 217 -19.65 -2.24 -0.89
N LYS A 218 -19.16 -1.16 -1.52
CA LYS A 218 -19.13 0.18 -0.94
C LYS A 218 -20.54 0.68 -0.59
N GLU A 219 -21.52 0.49 -1.47
CA GLU A 219 -22.92 0.84 -1.18
C GLU A 219 -23.46 0.10 0.05
N TYR A 220 -23.15 -1.19 0.21
CA TYR A 220 -23.53 -1.93 1.42
C TYR A 220 -22.86 -1.38 2.68
N ARG A 221 -21.56 -1.04 2.61
CA ARG A 221 -20.82 -0.41 3.72
C ARG A 221 -21.43 0.93 4.10
N ASP A 222 -21.70 1.79 3.11
CA ASP A 222 -22.25 3.12 3.32
C ASP A 222 -23.67 3.00 3.90
N ALA A 223 -24.49 2.06 3.42
CA ALA A 223 -25.79 1.75 4.01
C ALA A 223 -25.70 1.22 5.45
N ALA A 224 -24.69 0.42 5.77
CA ALA A 224 -24.45 -0.11 7.12
C ALA A 224 -24.04 1.00 8.11
N ALA A 225 -23.35 2.04 7.65
CA ALA A 225 -23.02 3.23 8.45
C ALA A 225 -24.28 3.98 8.90
N HIS A 226 -25.34 3.94 8.10
CA HIS A 226 -26.67 4.43 8.48
C HIS A 226 -27.47 3.33 9.21
N HIS A 227 -26.91 2.82 10.31
CA HIS A 227 -27.31 1.63 11.08
C HIS A 227 -28.77 1.59 11.57
N ASN A 228 -29.60 2.59 11.30
CA ASN A 228 -30.99 2.62 11.74
C ASN A 228 -31.90 1.70 10.90
N HIS A 229 -31.49 1.32 9.69
CA HIS A 229 -32.36 0.60 8.74
C HIS A 229 -31.68 -0.61 8.08
N PHE A 230 -30.62 -1.14 8.68
CA PHE A 230 -29.84 -2.23 8.08
C PHE A 230 -30.45 -3.59 8.42
N ILE A 231 -30.92 -4.32 7.40
CA ILE A 231 -31.67 -5.58 7.53
C ILE A 231 -30.81 -6.81 7.24
N GLU A 232 -31.24 -7.98 7.72
CA GLU A 232 -30.52 -9.26 7.57
C GLU A 232 -30.19 -9.60 6.12
N LYS A 233 -31.17 -9.46 5.20
CA LYS A 233 -30.96 -9.74 3.77
C LYS A 233 -29.84 -8.89 3.16
N LYS A 234 -29.70 -7.63 3.57
CA LYS A 234 -28.61 -6.74 3.10
C LYS A 234 -27.27 -7.19 3.67
N LYS A 235 -27.24 -7.61 4.93
CA LYS A 235 -26.07 -8.20 5.60
C LYS A 235 -25.56 -9.44 4.85
N GLU A 236 -26.43 -10.41 4.61
CA GLU A 236 -26.10 -11.66 3.90
C GLU A 236 -25.58 -11.38 2.48
N SER A 237 -26.24 -10.47 1.76
CA SER A 237 -25.82 -10.07 0.41
C SER A 237 -24.43 -9.42 0.41
N ALA A 238 -24.15 -8.56 1.39
CA ALA A 238 -22.87 -7.89 1.54
C ALA A 238 -21.74 -8.88 1.87
N ILE A 239 -21.97 -9.79 2.83
CA ILE A 239 -21.00 -10.82 3.22
C ILE A 239 -20.72 -11.76 2.05
N LYS A 240 -21.76 -12.22 1.35
CA LYS A 240 -21.60 -13.08 0.16
C LYS A 240 -20.75 -12.40 -0.91
N LEU A 241 -21.05 -11.14 -1.21
CA LEU A 241 -20.29 -10.35 -2.19
C LEU A 241 -18.83 -10.15 -1.74
N ALA A 242 -18.60 -9.88 -0.46
CA ALA A 242 -17.25 -9.75 0.10
C ALA A 242 -16.44 -11.05 -0.06
N GLU A 243 -17.04 -12.21 0.20
CA GLU A 243 -16.39 -13.51 0.01
C GLU A 243 -16.11 -13.82 -1.47
N GLU A 244 -17.03 -13.48 -2.37
CA GLU A 244 -16.82 -13.59 -3.81
C GLU A 244 -15.63 -12.73 -4.26
N ILE A 245 -15.58 -11.47 -3.85
CA ILE A 245 -14.46 -10.57 -4.16
C ILE A 245 -13.16 -11.13 -3.58
N LYS A 246 -13.13 -11.56 -2.31
CA LYS A 246 -11.96 -12.16 -1.67
C LYS A 246 -11.41 -13.35 -2.45
N LYS A 247 -12.29 -14.19 -3.01
CA LYS A 247 -11.90 -15.33 -3.85
C LYS A 247 -11.28 -14.86 -5.18
N ASP A 248 -11.87 -13.84 -5.80
CA ASP A 248 -11.39 -13.27 -7.06
C ASP A 248 -10.02 -12.63 -6.89
N ILE A 249 -9.80 -11.90 -5.80
CA ILE A 249 -8.55 -11.18 -5.50
C ILE A 249 -7.53 -12.00 -4.70
N LYS A 250 -7.83 -13.28 -4.44
CA LYS A 250 -6.92 -14.17 -3.74
C LYS A 250 -5.64 -14.35 -4.56
N LEU A 251 -4.50 -14.00 -3.94
CA LEU A 251 -3.17 -14.22 -4.48
C LEU A 251 -2.97 -15.69 -4.87
N PRO A 252 -2.32 -15.98 -6.02
CA PRO A 252 -1.98 -17.34 -6.39
C PRO A 252 -1.10 -18.01 -5.33
N ALA A 253 -1.38 -19.28 -5.03
CA ALA A 253 -0.55 -20.07 -4.10
C ALA A 253 0.93 -20.22 -4.56
N LYS A 254 1.18 -19.98 -5.86
CA LYS A 254 2.49 -20.04 -6.52
C LYS A 254 3.40 -18.82 -6.33
N LEU A 255 3.02 -17.89 -5.45
CA LEU A 255 3.94 -16.88 -4.95
C LEU A 255 4.87 -17.40 -3.84
N SER A 256 4.71 -18.68 -3.48
CA SER A 256 5.73 -19.44 -2.74
C SER A 256 6.89 -19.72 -3.69
N LEU A 257 8.07 -19.15 -3.44
CA LEU A 257 9.32 -19.58 -4.08
C LEU A 257 9.40 -21.11 -4.03
N SER A 258 9.81 -21.77 -5.11
CA SER A 258 10.12 -23.20 -5.02
C SER A 258 11.21 -23.41 -3.95
N PRO A 259 11.28 -24.57 -3.28
CA PRO A 259 12.34 -24.83 -2.30
C PRO A 259 13.75 -24.54 -2.84
N GLU A 260 13.99 -24.81 -4.13
CA GLU A 260 15.23 -24.46 -4.82
C GLU A 260 15.44 -22.95 -4.97
N GLN A 261 14.41 -22.20 -5.37
CA GLN A 261 14.50 -20.74 -5.49
C GLN A 261 14.71 -20.07 -4.12
N GLN A 262 14.10 -20.62 -3.08
CA GLN A 262 14.25 -20.16 -1.71
C GLN A 262 15.68 -20.44 -1.19
N ALA A 263 16.24 -21.61 -1.51
CA ALA A 263 17.63 -21.94 -1.22
C ALA A 263 18.62 -21.04 -1.99
N GLN A 264 18.37 -20.78 -3.28
CA GLN A 264 19.20 -19.88 -4.09
C GLN A 264 19.20 -18.43 -3.56
N LEU A 265 18.04 -17.93 -3.12
CA LEU A 265 17.95 -16.61 -2.46
C LEU A 265 18.70 -16.57 -1.13
N GLN A 266 18.64 -17.63 -0.33
CA GLN A 266 19.43 -17.73 0.91
C GLN A 266 20.93 -17.75 0.63
N ILE A 267 21.37 -18.44 -0.42
CA ILE A 267 22.77 -18.46 -0.86
C ILE A 267 23.22 -17.07 -1.32
N LEU A 268 22.43 -16.40 -2.17
CA LEU A 268 22.73 -15.06 -2.64
C LEU A 268 22.81 -14.06 -1.48
N ASN A 269 21.89 -14.15 -0.52
CA ASN A 269 21.92 -13.33 0.69
C ASN A 269 23.20 -13.51 1.47
N LYS A 270 23.59 -14.77 1.70
CA LYS A 270 24.81 -15.07 2.43
C LYS A 270 26.02 -14.47 1.73
N GLN A 271 26.08 -14.60 0.40
CA GLN A 271 27.14 -13.98 -0.40
C GLN A 271 27.17 -12.46 -0.27
N ILE A 272 26.02 -11.77 -0.39
CA ILE A 272 25.95 -10.31 -0.22
C ILE A 272 26.36 -9.88 1.20
N VAL A 273 25.86 -10.57 2.23
CA VAL A 273 26.19 -10.31 3.64
C VAL A 273 27.69 -10.49 3.90
N ASP A 274 28.27 -11.57 3.38
CA ASP A 274 29.69 -11.90 3.55
C ASP A 274 30.59 -10.92 2.76
N SER A 275 30.20 -10.53 1.54
CA SER A 275 30.89 -9.47 0.78
C SER A 275 30.85 -8.13 1.52
N LEU A 276 29.71 -7.75 2.10
CA LEU A 276 29.57 -6.52 2.86
C LEU A 276 30.39 -6.55 4.16
N LYS A 277 30.45 -7.69 4.87
CA LYS A 277 31.35 -7.88 6.02
C LYS A 277 32.82 -7.80 5.62
N SER A 278 33.18 -8.34 4.45
CA SER A 278 34.54 -8.24 3.92
C SER A 278 34.93 -6.79 3.63
N VAL A 279 34.01 -6.00 3.05
CA VAL A 279 34.18 -4.54 2.87
C VAL A 279 34.32 -3.82 4.20
N GLN A 280 33.50 -4.16 5.20
CA GLN A 280 33.56 -3.60 6.55
C GLN A 280 34.89 -3.92 7.26
N ASN A 281 35.45 -5.11 7.04
CA ASN A 281 36.72 -5.51 7.63
C ASN A 281 37.94 -4.95 6.87
N ALA A 282 37.82 -4.72 5.56
CA ALA A 282 38.89 -4.17 4.71
C ALA A 282 39.03 -2.64 4.83
N TYR A 283 37.94 -1.91 5.12
CA TYR A 283 37.96 -0.46 5.31
C TYR A 283 37.72 -0.13 6.80
N PHE A 284 38.76 0.40 7.46
CA PHE A 284 38.78 0.76 8.87
C PHE A 284 37.45 1.32 9.41
N ASN A 285 36.98 0.71 10.51
CA ASN A 285 35.87 1.10 11.40
C ASN A 285 35.48 2.58 11.34
N THR A 286 34.65 2.95 10.38
CA THR A 286 33.88 4.20 10.41
C THR A 286 32.42 3.82 10.57
N GLU A 287 31.78 4.43 11.57
CA GLU A 287 30.39 4.21 11.93
C GLU A 287 29.43 4.37 10.72
N ALA A 288 29.79 5.22 9.75
CA ALA A 288 29.07 5.39 8.49
C ALA A 288 29.09 4.13 7.59
N ILE A 289 30.23 3.44 7.46
CA ILE A 289 30.32 2.21 6.66
C ILE A 289 29.58 1.06 7.37
N ARG A 290 29.67 0.98 8.71
CA ARG A 290 28.90 0.02 9.52
C ARG A 290 27.39 0.20 9.30
N GLN A 291 26.89 1.44 9.36
CA GLN A 291 25.48 1.75 9.13
C GLN A 291 25.02 1.42 7.71
N VAL A 292 25.85 1.67 6.69
CA VAL A 292 25.53 1.30 5.29
C VAL A 292 25.48 -0.22 5.12
N VAL A 293 26.39 -0.97 5.73
CA VAL A 293 26.41 -2.44 5.68
C VAL A 293 25.20 -3.04 6.42
N GLU A 294 24.90 -2.58 7.63
CA GLU A 294 23.72 -3.02 8.39
C GLU A 294 22.41 -2.67 7.67
N TYR A 295 22.37 -1.51 7.01
CA TYR A 295 21.24 -1.08 6.19
C TYR A 295 21.06 -1.96 4.95
N GLN A 296 22.13 -2.33 4.24
CA GLN A 296 22.03 -3.24 3.10
C GLN A 296 21.65 -4.67 3.53
N GLN A 297 22.17 -5.17 4.65
CA GLN A 297 21.77 -6.47 5.20
C GLN A 297 20.29 -6.50 5.63
N SER A 298 19.79 -5.39 6.18
CA SER A 298 18.38 -5.18 6.52
C SER A 298 17.48 -5.12 5.28
N LEU A 299 17.88 -4.37 4.25
CA LEU A 299 17.16 -4.30 2.97
C LEU A 299 17.04 -5.68 2.33
N VAL A 300 18.15 -6.43 2.26
CA VAL A 300 18.21 -7.77 1.67
C VAL A 300 17.34 -8.78 2.46
N SER A 301 17.29 -8.69 3.79
CA SER A 301 16.40 -9.51 4.62
C SER A 301 14.92 -9.14 4.46
N ASN A 302 14.59 -7.85 4.28
CA ASN A 302 13.22 -7.39 4.08
C ASN A 302 12.68 -7.72 2.68
N VAL A 303 13.56 -7.67 1.68
CA VAL A 303 13.28 -8.03 0.29
C VAL A 303 12.92 -9.52 0.19
N ILE A 304 13.59 -10.42 0.92
CA ILE A 304 13.19 -11.84 1.04
C ILE A 304 11.90 -12.09 1.81
N LYS A 305 11.57 -11.25 2.79
CA LYS A 305 10.25 -11.32 3.44
C LYS A 305 9.11 -10.87 2.52
N LYS A 306 9.39 -10.13 1.44
CA LYS A 306 8.39 -9.50 0.57
C LYS A 306 8.34 -10.01 -0.87
N PHE A 307 9.26 -10.87 -1.32
CA PHE A 307 9.27 -11.31 -2.71
C PHE A 307 8.05 -12.14 -3.10
N SER A 308 7.24 -11.61 -4.01
CA SER A 308 6.20 -12.35 -4.71
C SER A 308 5.90 -11.73 -6.09
N THR A 309 6.88 -11.66 -6.99
CA THR A 309 6.63 -11.26 -8.38
C THR A 309 7.56 -11.97 -9.38
N PRO A 310 7.06 -12.37 -10.57
CA PRO A 310 7.85 -13.06 -11.60
C PRO A 310 9.05 -12.26 -12.15
N SER A 311 8.98 -10.93 -12.15
CA SER A 311 10.05 -10.03 -12.64
C SER A 311 11.38 -10.23 -11.88
N CYS A 312 11.33 -10.52 -10.58
CA CYS A 312 12.51 -10.73 -9.75
C CYS A 312 13.30 -12.00 -10.13
N LEU A 313 12.63 -13.02 -10.68
CA LEU A 313 13.29 -14.26 -11.13
C LEU A 313 14.18 -14.02 -12.34
N GLU A 314 13.79 -13.11 -13.23
CA GLU A 314 14.58 -12.77 -14.41
C GLU A 314 15.83 -11.95 -14.06
N ILE A 315 15.70 -11.05 -13.07
CA ILE A 315 16.82 -10.28 -12.51
C ILE A 315 17.79 -11.20 -11.74
N LEU A 316 17.29 -12.15 -10.95
CA LEU A 316 18.09 -13.17 -10.25
C LEU A 316 18.90 -14.03 -11.24
N ASN A 317 18.26 -14.51 -12.30
CA ASN A 317 18.93 -15.33 -13.31
C ASN A 317 19.98 -14.56 -14.14
N LYS A 318 19.79 -13.24 -14.34
CA LYS A 318 20.77 -12.36 -15.01
C LYS A 318 21.89 -11.88 -14.07
N ALA A 319 21.62 -11.73 -12.78
CA ALA A 319 22.57 -11.23 -11.80
C ALA A 319 23.54 -12.31 -11.28
N CYS A 320 23.10 -13.56 -11.14
CA CYS A 320 23.94 -14.67 -10.65
C CYS A 320 25.27 -14.85 -11.43
N PRO A 321 25.30 -14.80 -12.77
CA PRO A 321 26.56 -14.86 -13.52
C PRO A 321 27.44 -13.61 -13.32
N THR A 322 26.83 -12.42 -13.27
CA THR A 322 27.55 -11.14 -13.14
C THR A 322 28.17 -10.97 -11.75
N ILE A 323 27.52 -11.48 -10.70
CA ILE A 323 28.05 -11.48 -9.33
C ILE A 323 29.19 -12.49 -9.17
N LYS A 324 29.13 -13.63 -9.85
CA LYS A 324 30.24 -14.58 -9.91
C LYS A 324 31.50 -13.96 -10.54
N ASN A 325 31.32 -13.11 -11.57
CA ASN A 325 32.42 -12.34 -12.16
C ASN A 325 32.96 -11.24 -11.21
N ILE A 326 32.13 -10.69 -10.32
CA ILE A 326 32.57 -9.73 -9.28
C ILE A 326 33.42 -10.45 -8.22
N ASP A 327 33.02 -11.66 -7.80
CA ASP A 327 33.77 -12.51 -6.87
C ASP A 327 35.15 -12.91 -7.43
N GLU A 328 35.26 -13.13 -8.74
CA GLU A 328 36.55 -13.39 -9.43
C GLU A 328 37.39 -12.11 -9.69
N SER A 329 36.76 -10.95 -9.78
CA SER A 329 37.43 -9.67 -10.11
C SER A 329 37.92 -8.91 -8.87
N LEU A 330 37.26 -9.10 -7.72
CA LEU A 330 37.63 -8.50 -6.44
C LEU A 330 39.07 -8.85 -6.00
N PRO A 331 39.52 -10.11 -6.04
CA PRO A 331 40.90 -10.48 -5.67
C PRO A 331 41.96 -9.78 -6.53
N LYS A 332 41.67 -9.53 -7.82
CA LYS A 332 42.57 -8.84 -8.76
C LYS A 332 42.67 -7.35 -8.46
N LEU A 333 41.58 -6.72 -8.02
CA LEU A 333 41.56 -5.34 -7.54
C LEU A 333 42.26 -5.20 -6.19
N THR A 334 42.10 -6.17 -5.29
CA THR A 334 42.82 -6.22 -4.01
C THR A 334 44.32 -6.36 -4.22
N SER A 335 44.78 -7.17 -5.18
CA SER A 335 46.22 -7.29 -5.48
C SER A 335 46.80 -6.01 -6.10
N TYR A 336 46.04 -5.33 -6.96
CA TYR A 336 46.45 -4.06 -7.58
C TYR A 336 46.61 -2.96 -6.52
N ILE A 337 45.66 -2.84 -5.59
CA ILE A 337 45.68 -1.81 -4.54
C ILE A 337 46.80 -2.07 -3.51
N LEU A 338 47.01 -3.33 -3.10
CA LEU A 338 48.14 -3.73 -2.24
C LEU A 338 49.50 -3.45 -2.90
N SER A 339 49.62 -3.66 -4.21
CA SER A 339 50.86 -3.37 -4.95
C SER A 339 51.17 -1.86 -5.02
N THR A 340 50.15 -1.02 -5.19
CA THR A 340 50.30 0.45 -5.16
C THR A 340 50.59 0.99 -3.75
N GLN A 341 50.07 0.37 -2.68
CA GLN A 341 50.39 0.75 -1.31
C GLN A 341 51.83 0.36 -0.90
N HIS A 342 52.32 -0.81 -1.32
CA HIS A 342 53.72 -1.21 -1.08
C HIS A 342 54.72 -0.31 -1.85
N SER A 343 54.36 0.14 -3.06
CA SER A 343 55.15 1.11 -3.83
C SER A 343 55.25 2.48 -3.13
N LEU A 344 54.15 2.96 -2.51
CA LEU A 344 54.12 4.23 -1.78
C LEU A 344 54.82 4.18 -0.40
N GLN A 345 54.90 3.00 0.22
CA GLN A 345 55.63 2.82 1.49
C GLN A 345 57.14 2.63 1.27
N SER A 346 57.55 1.96 0.18
CA SER A 346 58.97 1.80 -0.17
C SER A 346 59.62 3.12 -0.61
N SER A 347 58.87 4.07 -1.19
CA SER A 347 59.36 5.43 -1.46
C SER A 347 59.53 6.31 -0.22
N LYS A 348 59.04 5.88 0.96
CA LYS A 348 59.13 6.64 2.22
C LYS A 348 60.20 6.14 3.20
N ILE A 349 60.90 5.03 2.90
CA ILE A 349 61.87 4.40 3.81
C ILE A 349 63.34 4.56 3.33
N GLY A 350 63.58 5.27 2.24
CA GLY A 350 64.94 5.56 1.73
C GLY A 350 65.27 7.05 1.71
N LEU A 351 65.50 7.67 2.88
CA LEU A 351 66.35 8.86 3.08
C LEU A 351 66.39 9.19 4.58
N GLY A 352 67.11 8.36 5.33
CA GLY A 352 67.62 8.73 6.64
C GLY A 352 68.82 9.67 6.50
N ASP A 353 68.96 10.53 7.50
CA ASP A 353 70.21 11.11 7.99
C ASP A 353 71.00 12.04 7.05
N ASN A 354 70.88 13.35 7.31
CA ASN A 354 72.05 14.20 7.54
C ASN A 354 71.64 15.57 8.11
N LYS A 355 71.75 15.72 9.44
CA LYS A 355 72.04 17.02 10.05
C LYS A 355 73.56 17.15 10.14
N HIS A 356 74.16 18.00 9.31
CA HIS A 356 75.41 18.68 9.64
C HIS A 356 75.61 19.97 8.81
N ILE A 357 75.69 21.09 9.54
CA ILE A 357 76.67 22.19 9.41
C ILE A 357 76.50 23.30 8.33
N ASN A 358 76.61 24.53 8.85
CA ASN A 358 77.12 25.81 8.31
C ASN A 358 76.20 26.84 7.60
N SER A 359 75.94 27.92 8.36
CA SER A 359 76.34 29.32 8.09
C SER A 359 76.71 29.77 6.66
N LYS A 360 75.97 30.79 6.19
CA LYS A 360 76.42 32.09 5.58
C LYS A 360 75.15 32.85 5.14
N SER A 361 74.84 34.03 5.70
CA SER A 361 75.36 35.36 5.33
C SER A 361 75.04 35.73 3.87
N ILE A 362 74.14 36.72 3.68
CA ILE A 362 74.35 37.99 2.95
C ILE A 362 72.97 38.61 2.64
N GLU A 363 72.58 39.52 3.54
CA GLU A 363 72.18 40.92 3.33
C GLU A 363 71.89 41.46 1.91
N LYS A 364 71.01 42.49 1.91
CA LYS A 364 70.74 43.56 0.92
C LYS A 364 69.55 43.35 -0.01
N ASP A 365 68.69 44.33 -0.28
CA ASP A 365 68.49 45.69 0.27
C ASP A 365 67.07 46.07 -0.22
N THR A 366 66.24 46.61 0.67
CA THR A 366 65.06 47.42 0.32
C THR A 366 65.56 48.75 -0.30
N PRO A 367 64.76 49.51 -1.10
CA PRO A 367 63.55 50.15 -0.57
C PRO A 367 62.38 50.41 -1.54
N ASN A 368 61.19 50.49 -0.91
CA ASN A 368 60.07 51.41 -1.10
C ASN A 368 59.65 51.85 -2.51
N GLU A 369 58.39 51.59 -2.87
CA GLU A 369 57.24 52.47 -2.53
C GLU A 369 55.96 51.64 -2.37
#